data_AF-A0A558B6R4-F1
#
_entry.id   AF-A0A558B6R4-F1
#
_cell.length_a   1.000
_cell.length_b   1.000
_cell.length_c   1.000
_cell.angle_alpha   90.00
_cell.angle_beta   90.00
_cell.angle_gamma   90.00
#
_symmetry.space_group_name_H-M   'P 1'
#
loop_
_entity.id
_entity.type
_entity.pdbx_description
1 polymer ?
#
loop_
_entity_poly.entity_id
_entity_poly.type
_entity_poly.pdbx_seq_one_letter_code
_entity_poly.pdbx_strand_id
1 'polypeptide(L)'
;MNYLQFIKQDLQNSVTPKDLIRKTYLTYPAAALLGYENQQYEILKEISKNFEIPISSIQIAGSAKIGYSLHKDREFNQGQSDLDIAIIDQNLFVKYMEKIFSETRAYSNRSRFPLNKDGVSRADEFISYLSRGIFNAKAMPSGETRKQWNKFFGMLSKKHSNIFKHINAVIYLSEEFFEVKQLSALKVYREREGI
;
A
#
# COMPACT_ATOMS: atom_id res chain seq x y z
N MET A 1 8.51 15.38 -13.60
CA MET A 1 9.70 14.71 -13.01
C MET A 1 9.62 13.23 -13.38
N ASN A 2 10.67 12.62 -13.95
CA ASN A 2 10.62 11.23 -14.42
C ASN A 2 11.35 10.29 -13.45
N TYR A 3 10.65 9.82 -12.42
CA TYR A 3 11.26 8.93 -11.40
C TYR A 3 11.70 7.58 -11.98
N LEU A 4 11.04 7.08 -13.02
CA LEU A 4 11.45 5.84 -13.66
C LEU A 4 12.85 5.95 -14.28
N GLN A 5 13.16 7.09 -14.90
CA GLN A 5 14.49 7.36 -15.44
C GLN A 5 15.56 7.41 -14.34
N PHE A 6 15.27 8.05 -13.20
CA PHE A 6 16.20 8.06 -12.05
C PHE A 6 16.40 6.67 -11.46
N ILE A 7 15.35 5.85 -11.39
CA ILE A 7 15.47 4.45 -10.95
C ILE A 7 16.39 3.68 -11.90
N LYS A 8 16.22 3.82 -13.22
CA LYS A 8 17.10 3.18 -14.21
C LYS A 8 18.56 3.61 -14.04
N GLN A 9 18.80 4.90 -13.83
CA GLN A 9 20.14 5.44 -13.66
C GLN A 9 20.79 4.99 -12.35
N ASP A 10 20.07 5.02 -11.24
CA ASP A 10 20.57 4.56 -9.94
C ASP A 10 20.87 3.04 -9.95
N LEU A 11 20.09 2.23 -10.69
CA LEU A 11 20.38 0.81 -10.90
C LEU A 11 21.69 0.56 -11.66
N GLN A 12 22.08 1.46 -12.58
CA GLN A 12 23.33 1.38 -13.33
C GLN A 12 24.55 1.85 -12.50
N ASN A 13 24.33 2.75 -11.54
CA ASN A 13 25.38 3.37 -10.72
C ASN A 13 25.74 2.57 -9.46
N SER A 14 25.43 1.26 -9.40
CA SER A 14 25.72 0.38 -8.26
C SER A 14 25.13 0.84 -6.91
N VAL A 15 24.05 1.63 -6.93
CA VAL A 15 23.29 1.95 -5.71
C VAL A 15 22.64 0.67 -5.18
N THR A 16 22.70 0.44 -3.86
CA THR A 16 22.06 -0.75 -3.30
C THR A 16 20.55 -0.69 -3.58
N PRO A 17 19.89 -1.81 -3.92
CA PRO A 17 18.45 -1.81 -4.14
C PRO A 17 17.66 -1.23 -2.95
N LYS A 18 18.15 -1.42 -1.72
CA LYS A 18 17.53 -0.91 -0.51
C LYS A 18 17.59 0.62 -0.43
N ASP A 19 18.75 1.23 -0.72
CA ASP A 19 18.89 2.69 -0.74
C ASP A 19 18.06 3.32 -1.85
N LEU A 20 18.01 2.67 -3.03
CA LEU A 20 17.12 3.10 -4.12
C LEU A 20 15.66 3.12 -3.68
N ILE A 21 15.20 2.08 -2.97
CA ILE A 21 13.82 2.04 -2.43
C ILE A 21 13.60 3.15 -1.41
N ARG A 22 14.52 3.37 -0.47
CA ARG A 22 14.38 4.44 0.54
C ARG A 22 14.30 5.81 -0.12
N LYS A 23 15.24 6.11 -1.02
CA LYS A 23 15.28 7.34 -1.80
C LYS A 23 13.97 7.54 -2.60
N THR A 24 13.51 6.49 -3.27
CA THR A 24 12.31 6.61 -4.12
C THR A 24 11.03 6.69 -3.29
N TYR A 25 10.82 5.79 -2.34
CA TYR A 25 9.55 5.62 -1.66
C TYR A 25 9.40 6.45 -0.39
N LEU A 26 10.48 6.75 0.33
CA LEU A 26 10.42 7.45 1.61
C LEU A 26 10.76 8.95 1.50
N THR A 27 11.53 9.36 0.48
CA THR A 27 11.99 10.77 0.41
C THR A 27 11.45 11.55 -0.78
N TYR A 28 11.29 10.93 -1.96
CA TYR A 28 10.75 11.65 -3.12
C TYR A 28 9.26 12.01 -2.92
N PRO A 29 8.78 13.14 -3.47
CA PRO A 29 7.35 13.37 -3.58
C PRO A 29 6.69 12.31 -4.47
N ALA A 30 5.37 12.16 -4.38
CA ALA A 30 4.64 11.26 -5.27
C ALA A 30 4.44 11.93 -6.63
N ALA A 31 4.85 11.26 -7.71
CA ALA A 31 4.81 11.82 -9.05
C ALA A 31 3.39 12.24 -9.45
N ALA A 32 2.39 11.43 -9.10
CA ALA A 32 0.98 11.68 -9.40
C ALA A 32 0.38 12.85 -8.61
N LEU A 33 1.07 13.38 -7.61
CA LEU A 33 0.59 14.44 -6.71
C LEU A 33 1.41 15.74 -6.83
N LEU A 34 2.37 15.82 -7.76
CA LEU A 34 3.02 17.08 -8.10
C LEU A 34 1.97 18.05 -8.67
N GLY A 35 1.84 19.23 -8.07
CA GLY A 35 0.78 20.20 -8.37
C GLY A 35 -0.57 19.93 -7.68
N TYR A 36 -0.65 18.89 -6.85
CA TYR A 36 -1.82 18.53 -6.03
C TYR A 36 -1.45 18.42 -4.55
N GLU A 37 -0.54 19.27 -4.07
CA GLU A 37 0.03 19.22 -2.72
C GLU A 37 -1.04 19.38 -1.64
N ASN A 38 -2.03 20.25 -1.87
CA ASN A 38 -3.15 20.45 -0.96
C ASN A 38 -4.02 19.19 -0.86
N GLN A 39 -4.30 18.52 -1.98
CA GLN A 39 -5.07 17.28 -1.99
C GLN A 39 -4.29 16.15 -1.33
N GLN A 40 -2.97 16.07 -1.56
CA GLN A 40 -2.11 15.14 -0.83
C GLN A 40 -2.23 15.39 0.68
N TYR A 41 -2.06 16.63 1.13
CA TYR A 41 -2.16 16.97 2.55
C TYR A 41 -3.52 16.57 3.15
N GLU A 42 -4.63 16.88 2.48
CA GLU A 42 -5.97 16.52 2.97
C GLU A 42 -6.17 15.00 3.06
N ILE A 43 -5.72 14.23 2.08
CA ILE A 43 -5.76 12.75 2.13
C ILE A 43 -4.98 12.24 3.34
N LEU A 44 -3.73 12.69 3.52
CA LEU A 44 -2.87 12.23 4.61
C LEU A 44 -3.41 12.64 5.98
N LYS A 45 -3.95 13.86 6.09
CA LYS A 45 -4.60 14.39 7.29
C LYS A 45 -5.83 13.58 7.68
N GLU A 46 -6.67 13.19 6.72
CA GLU A 46 -7.85 12.36 7.01
C GLU A 46 -7.47 10.96 7.49
N ILE A 47 -6.47 10.35 6.87
CA ILE A 47 -5.94 9.04 7.30
C ILE A 47 -5.32 9.15 8.70
N SER A 48 -4.49 10.17 8.92
CA SER A 48 -3.86 10.46 10.22
C SER A 48 -4.90 10.62 11.33
N LYS A 49 -5.95 11.43 11.09
CA LYS A 49 -7.04 11.63 12.06
C LYS A 49 -7.85 10.36 12.31
N ASN A 50 -8.19 9.60 11.27
CA ASN A 50 -9.01 8.40 11.41
C ASN A 50 -8.31 7.28 12.19
N PHE A 51 -6.99 7.13 12.00
CA PHE A 51 -6.22 6.08 12.67
C PHE A 51 -5.44 6.56 13.90
N GLU A 52 -5.46 7.86 14.18
CA GLU A 52 -4.72 8.51 15.28
C GLU A 52 -3.20 8.26 15.18
N ILE A 53 -2.66 8.39 13.96
CA ILE A 53 -1.24 8.19 13.65
C ILE A 53 -0.62 9.47 13.09
N PRO A 54 0.71 9.67 13.20
CA PRO A 54 1.38 10.80 12.57
C PRO A 54 1.24 10.80 11.04
N ILE A 55 1.20 11.96 10.39
CA ILE A 55 1.22 12.03 8.90
C ILE A 55 2.50 11.40 8.33
N SER A 56 3.62 11.51 9.05
CA SER A 56 4.91 10.95 8.64
C SER A 56 4.93 9.42 8.55
N SER A 57 3.99 8.71 9.20
CA SER A 57 3.86 7.26 9.06
C SER A 57 3.08 6.85 7.81
N ILE A 58 2.63 7.80 6.98
CA ILE A 58 1.80 7.53 5.81
C ILE A 58 2.59 7.85 4.54
N GLN A 59 2.84 6.82 3.74
CA GLN A 59 3.57 6.90 2.49
C GLN A 59 2.66 6.63 1.30
N ILE A 60 2.89 7.33 0.19
CA ILE A 60 2.29 6.98 -1.10
C ILE A 60 3.15 5.88 -1.74
N ALA A 61 2.49 4.85 -2.27
CA ALA A 61 3.13 3.71 -2.90
C ALA A 61 2.54 3.43 -4.30
N GLY A 62 2.97 2.32 -4.90
CA GLY A 62 2.45 1.87 -6.18
C GLY A 62 2.74 2.84 -7.32
N SER A 63 1.87 2.82 -8.34
CA SER A 63 2.06 3.62 -9.55
C SER A 63 1.98 5.13 -9.30
N ALA A 64 1.21 5.58 -8.30
CA ALA A 64 1.09 7.00 -8.00
C ALA A 64 2.41 7.59 -7.48
N LYS A 65 3.21 6.79 -6.78
CA LYS A 65 4.50 7.24 -6.25
C LYS A 65 5.50 7.54 -7.36
N ILE A 66 5.69 6.58 -8.27
CA ILE A 66 6.70 6.66 -9.34
C ILE A 66 6.15 7.35 -10.61
N GLY A 67 4.82 7.39 -10.77
CA GLY A 67 4.16 7.73 -12.03
C GLY A 67 3.99 6.53 -12.96
N TYR A 68 4.40 5.33 -12.51
CA TYR A 68 4.42 4.12 -13.32
C TYR A 68 4.36 2.87 -12.44
N SER A 69 3.63 1.85 -12.88
CA SER A 69 3.53 0.56 -12.19
C SER A 69 4.66 -0.37 -12.59
N LEU A 70 5.62 -0.56 -11.68
CA LEU A 70 6.71 -1.52 -11.84
C LEU A 70 6.19 -2.95 -12.10
N HIS A 71 5.04 -3.31 -11.53
CA HIS A 71 4.47 -4.65 -11.63
C HIS A 71 3.62 -4.89 -12.89
N LYS A 72 2.91 -3.87 -13.37
CA LYS A 72 1.91 -3.99 -14.45
C LYS A 72 2.34 -3.40 -15.79
N ASP A 73 3.53 -2.81 -15.85
CA ASP A 73 4.04 -2.12 -17.04
C ASP A 73 3.04 -1.09 -17.58
N ARG A 74 2.65 -0.15 -16.72
CA ARG A 74 1.61 0.83 -17.04
C ARG A 74 1.86 2.16 -16.36
N GLU A 75 1.74 3.24 -17.11
CA GLU A 75 1.77 4.60 -16.57
C GLU A 75 0.59 4.87 -15.62
N PHE A 76 0.82 5.78 -14.67
CA PHE A 76 -0.25 6.30 -13.85
C PHE A 76 -1.17 7.19 -14.72
N ASN A 77 -2.47 6.93 -14.66
CA ASN A 77 -3.48 7.71 -15.37
C ASN A 77 -4.43 8.37 -14.35
N GLN A 78 -4.44 9.70 -14.33
CA GLN A 78 -5.27 10.47 -13.42
C GLN A 78 -6.76 10.12 -13.59
N GLY A 79 -7.46 9.92 -12.47
CA GLY A 79 -8.87 9.53 -12.43
C GLY A 79 -9.14 8.05 -12.76
N GLN A 80 -8.15 7.33 -13.30
CA GLN A 80 -8.29 5.92 -13.69
C GLN A 80 -7.44 4.96 -12.87
N SER A 81 -6.30 5.44 -12.36
CA SER A 81 -5.40 4.70 -11.49
C SER A 81 -5.80 4.82 -10.02
N ASP A 82 -5.50 3.77 -9.26
CA ASP A 82 -5.68 3.76 -7.81
C ASP A 82 -4.54 4.54 -7.13
N LEU A 83 -4.83 5.10 -5.94
CA LEU A 83 -3.83 5.56 -5.00
C LEU A 83 -3.59 4.47 -3.96
N ASP A 84 -2.38 3.91 -3.97
CA ASP A 84 -1.94 2.94 -2.97
C ASP A 84 -1.25 3.68 -1.81
N ILE A 85 -1.78 3.52 -0.60
CA ILE A 85 -1.22 4.05 0.64
C ILE A 85 -0.51 2.93 1.39
N ALA A 86 0.69 3.23 1.89
CA ALA A 86 1.40 2.42 2.87
C ALA A 86 1.40 3.15 4.21
N ILE A 87 0.77 2.56 5.22
CA ILE A 87 0.82 3.05 6.60
C ILE A 87 1.90 2.25 7.31
N ILE A 88 2.92 2.89 7.85
CA ILE A 88 4.05 2.26 8.52
C ILE A 88 3.95 2.57 10.01
N ASP A 89 3.22 1.73 10.75
CA ASP A 89 2.93 1.98 12.16
C ASP A 89 2.73 0.64 12.89
N GLN A 90 3.65 0.35 13.82
CA GLN A 90 3.65 -0.91 14.57
C GLN A 90 2.41 -1.04 15.47
N ASN A 91 1.99 0.04 16.13
CA ASN A 91 0.86 0.00 17.06
C ASN A 91 -0.45 -0.22 16.31
N LEU A 92 -0.64 0.46 15.19
CA LEU A 92 -1.80 0.28 14.33
C LEU A 92 -1.82 -1.14 13.74
N PHE A 93 -0.67 -1.66 13.31
CA PHE A 93 -0.54 -3.03 12.82
C PHE A 93 -1.00 -4.04 13.86
N VAL A 94 -0.46 -3.97 15.09
CA VAL A 94 -0.82 -4.88 16.19
C VAL A 94 -2.30 -4.74 16.54
N LYS A 95 -2.81 -3.50 16.66
CA LYS A 95 -4.23 -3.22 16.94
C LYS A 95 -5.16 -3.89 15.92
N TYR A 96 -4.86 -3.79 14.62
CA TYR A 96 -5.66 -4.41 13.59
C TYR A 96 -5.50 -5.94 13.56
N MET A 97 -4.30 -6.45 13.81
CA MET A 97 -4.07 -7.89 13.96
C MET A 97 -4.92 -8.48 15.09
N GLU A 98 -4.90 -7.88 16.28
CA GLU A 98 -5.65 -8.34 17.47
C GLU A 98 -7.17 -8.33 17.25
N LYS A 99 -7.68 -7.28 16.58
CA LYS A 99 -9.08 -7.21 16.17
C LYS A 99 -9.47 -8.40 15.31
N ILE A 100 -8.68 -8.69 14.28
CA ILE A 100 -8.98 -9.81 13.37
C ILE A 100 -8.79 -11.16 14.06
N PHE A 101 -7.75 -11.32 14.88
CA PHE A 101 -7.54 -12.51 15.70
C PHE A 101 -8.78 -12.82 16.55
N SER A 102 -9.33 -11.81 17.22
CA SER A 102 -10.55 -11.93 18.04
C SER A 102 -11.79 -12.24 17.20
N GLU A 103 -12.02 -11.52 16.09
CA GLU A 103 -13.19 -11.71 15.23
C GLU A 103 -13.24 -13.10 14.54
N THR A 104 -12.10 -13.78 14.42
CA THR A 104 -11.96 -15.03 13.67
C THR A 104 -11.71 -16.27 14.52
N ARG A 105 -11.76 -16.16 15.86
CA ARG A 105 -11.36 -17.24 16.79
C ARG A 105 -9.93 -17.71 16.48
N ALA A 106 -8.96 -16.80 16.58
CA ALA A 106 -7.55 -17.07 16.29
C ALA A 106 -7.34 -17.61 14.86
N TYR A 107 -7.98 -17.00 13.86
CA TYR A 107 -7.94 -17.37 12.45
C TYR A 107 -8.53 -18.74 12.08
N SER A 108 -9.02 -19.52 13.04
CA SER A 108 -9.64 -20.84 12.78
C SER A 108 -10.95 -20.74 12.01
N ASN A 109 -11.68 -19.63 12.13
CA ASN A 109 -12.94 -19.42 11.42
C ASN A 109 -12.72 -18.96 9.97
N ARG A 110 -12.36 -19.92 9.11
CA ARG A 110 -12.03 -19.67 7.69
C ARG A 110 -13.19 -19.18 6.83
N SER A 111 -14.45 -19.41 7.23
CA SER A 111 -15.63 -18.99 6.46
C SER A 111 -15.86 -17.48 6.43
N ARG A 112 -15.25 -16.72 7.37
CA ARG A 112 -15.35 -15.26 7.38
C ARG A 112 -14.43 -14.60 6.35
N PHE A 113 -13.38 -15.29 5.90
CA PHE A 113 -12.44 -14.75 4.94
C PHE A 113 -13.04 -14.74 3.53
N PRO A 114 -12.75 -13.70 2.72
CA PRO A 114 -13.21 -13.66 1.34
C PRO A 114 -12.70 -14.88 0.56
N LEU A 115 -13.47 -15.33 -0.42
CA LEU A 115 -13.08 -16.41 -1.32
C LEU A 115 -12.22 -15.87 -2.46
N ASN A 116 -11.29 -16.69 -2.97
CA ASN A 116 -10.60 -16.44 -4.23
C ASN A 116 -11.50 -16.83 -5.42
N LYS A 117 -10.96 -16.76 -6.65
CA LYS A 117 -11.71 -17.11 -7.87
C LYS A 117 -12.13 -18.58 -7.94
N ASP A 118 -11.41 -19.45 -7.23
CA ASP A 118 -11.64 -20.90 -7.18
C ASP A 118 -12.56 -21.29 -6.01
N GLY A 119 -13.16 -20.32 -5.31
CA GLY A 119 -14.02 -20.57 -4.16
C GLY A 119 -13.28 -20.95 -2.86
N VAL A 120 -11.95 -20.84 -2.84
CA VAL A 120 -11.12 -21.16 -1.67
C VAL A 120 -10.98 -19.95 -0.76
N SER A 121 -11.11 -20.16 0.55
CA SER A 121 -10.93 -19.13 1.57
C SER A 121 -9.53 -18.51 1.50
N ARG A 122 -9.46 -17.17 1.56
CA ARG A 122 -8.21 -16.41 1.56
C ARG A 122 -7.58 -16.28 2.96
N ALA A 123 -7.98 -17.12 3.92
CA ALA A 123 -7.41 -17.12 5.26
C ALA A 123 -5.87 -17.32 5.23
N ASP A 124 -5.39 -18.29 4.46
CA ASP A 124 -3.96 -18.58 4.36
C ASP A 124 -3.19 -17.43 3.68
N GLU A 125 -3.81 -16.75 2.70
CA GLU A 125 -3.25 -15.54 2.11
C GLU A 125 -3.13 -14.42 3.13
N PHE A 126 -4.17 -14.20 3.95
CA PHE A 126 -4.15 -13.19 5.00
C PHE A 126 -3.05 -13.48 6.04
N ILE A 127 -2.96 -14.72 6.54
CA ILE A 127 -1.93 -15.15 7.49
C ILE A 127 -0.53 -15.00 6.89
N SER A 128 -0.35 -15.37 5.61
CA SER A 128 0.90 -15.19 4.89
C SER A 128 1.32 -13.73 4.76
N TYR A 129 0.38 -12.79 4.61
CA TYR A 129 0.71 -11.36 4.67
C TYR A 129 1.16 -10.96 6.08
N LEU A 130 0.43 -11.38 7.12
CA LEU A 130 0.78 -11.04 8.50
C LEU A 130 2.19 -11.55 8.88
N SER A 131 2.54 -12.78 8.49
CA SER A 131 3.87 -13.34 8.75
C SER A 131 5.01 -12.60 8.04
N ARG A 132 4.68 -11.75 7.06
CA ARG A 132 5.61 -10.86 6.35
C ARG A 132 5.50 -9.41 6.83
N GLY A 133 4.88 -9.15 7.97
CA GLY A 133 4.71 -7.80 8.52
C GLY A 133 3.80 -6.91 7.67
N ILE A 134 2.87 -7.50 6.90
CA ILE A 134 1.94 -6.80 6.02
C ILE A 134 0.50 -7.08 6.46
N PHE A 135 -0.28 -6.05 6.73
CA PHE A 135 -1.70 -6.16 6.98
C PHE A 135 -2.46 -5.65 5.75
N ASN A 136 -2.93 -6.59 4.93
CA ASN A 136 -3.64 -6.28 3.70
C ASN A 136 -5.16 -6.41 3.88
N ALA A 137 -5.83 -5.26 3.93
CA ALA A 137 -7.27 -5.19 4.14
C ALA A 137 -8.12 -5.89 3.05
N LYS A 138 -7.57 -6.11 1.84
CA LYS A 138 -8.28 -6.86 0.78
C LYS A 138 -8.52 -8.32 1.15
N ALA A 139 -7.62 -8.91 1.95
CA ALA A 139 -7.73 -10.28 2.45
C ALA A 139 -8.39 -10.36 3.85
N MET A 140 -8.76 -9.22 4.44
CA MET A 140 -9.40 -9.16 5.76
C MET A 140 -10.72 -9.94 5.78
N PRO A 141 -11.04 -10.66 6.87
CA PRO A 141 -12.33 -11.33 7.00
C PRO A 141 -13.50 -10.34 7.07
N SER A 142 -14.69 -10.82 6.73
CA SER A 142 -15.94 -10.10 6.92
C SER A 142 -16.24 -9.91 8.41
N GLY A 143 -16.51 -8.67 8.79
CA GLY A 143 -16.67 -8.28 10.19
C GLY A 143 -16.81 -6.78 10.33
N GLU A 144 -16.94 -6.32 11.56
CA GLU A 144 -17.10 -4.89 11.85
C GLU A 144 -15.82 -4.13 11.50
N THR A 145 -14.64 -4.69 11.81
CA THR A 145 -13.36 -4.10 11.45
C THR A 145 -13.25 -3.85 9.93
N ARG A 146 -13.65 -4.81 9.09
CA ARG A 146 -13.64 -4.65 7.63
C ARG A 146 -14.67 -3.65 7.12
N LYS A 147 -15.87 -3.63 7.73
CA LYS A 147 -16.91 -2.66 7.37
C LYS A 147 -16.43 -1.23 7.63
N GLN A 148 -15.85 -0.97 8.79
CA GLN A 148 -15.30 0.34 9.16
C GLN A 148 -14.17 0.76 8.21
N TRP A 149 -13.23 -0.16 7.93
CA TRP A 149 -12.15 0.07 6.98
C TRP A 149 -12.69 0.45 5.60
N ASN A 150 -13.60 -0.34 5.04
CA ASN A 150 -14.17 -0.12 3.71
C ASN A 150 -14.99 1.17 3.66
N LYS A 151 -15.74 1.49 4.73
CA LYS A 151 -16.51 2.74 4.83
C LYS A 151 -15.58 3.95 4.75
N PHE A 152 -14.51 3.97 5.56
CA PHE A 152 -13.56 5.07 5.57
C PHE A 152 -12.89 5.25 4.20
N PHE A 153 -12.24 4.21 3.66
CA PHE A 153 -11.55 4.33 2.37
C PHE A 153 -12.50 4.53 1.19
N GLY A 154 -13.75 4.04 1.27
CA GLY A 154 -14.79 4.32 0.29
C GLY A 154 -15.20 5.79 0.28
N MET A 155 -15.37 6.40 1.45
CA MET A 155 -15.64 7.84 1.57
C MET A 155 -14.47 8.67 1.06
N LEU A 156 -13.24 8.32 1.45
CA LEU A 156 -12.03 9.00 1.02
C LEU A 156 -11.85 8.90 -0.51
N SER A 157 -12.07 7.71 -1.09
CA SER A 157 -12.05 7.51 -2.55
C SER A 157 -13.08 8.39 -3.26
N LYS A 158 -14.32 8.46 -2.75
CA LYS A 158 -15.37 9.28 -3.34
C LYS A 158 -15.03 10.77 -3.29
N LYS A 159 -14.42 11.25 -2.20
CA LYS A 159 -14.01 12.65 -2.04
C LYS A 159 -12.93 13.07 -3.04
N HIS A 160 -12.07 12.15 -3.44
CA HIS A 160 -10.92 12.41 -4.32
C HIS A 160 -11.04 11.70 -5.69
N SER A 161 -12.26 11.40 -6.13
CA SER A 161 -12.52 10.65 -7.37
C SER A 161 -12.11 11.38 -8.65
N ASN A 162 -11.87 12.69 -8.56
CA ASN A 162 -11.35 13.50 -9.67
C ASN A 162 -9.87 13.24 -9.98
N ILE A 163 -9.14 12.60 -9.07
CA ILE A 163 -7.69 12.31 -9.23
C ILE A 163 -7.43 10.80 -9.18
N PHE A 164 -8.18 10.05 -8.39
CA PHE A 164 -7.95 8.61 -8.19
C PHE A 164 -9.23 7.81 -8.36
N LYS A 165 -9.12 6.63 -8.96
CA LYS A 165 -10.25 5.71 -9.08
C LYS A 165 -10.65 5.15 -7.72
N HIS A 166 -9.67 4.65 -6.97
CA HIS A 166 -9.83 4.18 -5.59
C HIS A 166 -8.61 4.57 -4.76
N ILE A 167 -8.83 4.83 -3.47
CA ILE A 167 -7.77 4.99 -2.48
C ILE A 167 -7.79 3.74 -1.59
N ASN A 168 -6.68 3.01 -1.56
CA ASN A 168 -6.53 1.79 -0.77
C ASN A 168 -5.32 1.93 0.14
N ALA A 169 -5.33 1.24 1.28
CA ALA A 169 -4.17 1.19 2.17
C ALA A 169 -3.77 -0.22 2.58
N VAL A 170 -2.49 -0.35 2.93
CA VAL A 170 -1.88 -1.52 3.56
C VAL A 170 -1.11 -1.02 4.78
N ILE A 171 -1.21 -1.71 5.91
CA ILE A 171 -0.41 -1.38 7.10
C ILE A 171 0.83 -2.28 7.10
N TYR A 172 1.99 -1.69 7.33
CA TYR A 172 3.26 -2.37 7.49
C TYR A 172 3.70 -2.26 8.94
N LEU A 173 4.23 -3.36 9.47
CA LEU A 173 4.72 -3.44 10.85
C LEU A 173 5.91 -2.49 11.09
N SER A 174 6.77 -2.31 10.09
CA SER A 174 7.92 -1.39 10.13
C SER A 174 8.37 -1.01 8.72
N GLU A 175 9.28 -0.04 8.62
CA GLU A 175 9.89 0.38 7.36
C GLU A 175 10.57 -0.80 6.64
N GLU A 176 11.23 -1.70 7.38
CA GLU A 176 11.90 -2.88 6.80
C GLU A 176 10.94 -3.73 5.97
N PHE A 177 9.73 -4.02 6.49
CA PHE A 177 8.72 -4.80 5.78
C PHE A 177 8.17 -4.06 4.55
N PHE A 178 8.02 -2.73 4.66
CA PHE A 178 7.63 -1.91 3.52
C PHE A 178 8.71 -1.92 2.42
N GLU A 179 9.98 -1.76 2.80
CA GLU A 179 11.12 -1.77 1.89
C GLU A 179 11.24 -3.11 1.17
N VAL A 180 11.18 -4.24 1.90
CA VAL A 180 11.18 -5.59 1.32
C VAL A 180 10.04 -5.77 0.33
N LYS A 181 8.85 -5.21 0.62
CA LYS A 181 7.74 -5.26 -0.33
C LYS A 181 8.03 -4.47 -1.61
N GLN A 182 8.62 -3.28 -1.53
CA GLN A 182 8.97 -2.52 -2.73
C GLN A 182 10.13 -3.17 -3.52
N LEU A 183 11.09 -3.78 -2.82
CA LEU A 183 12.15 -4.58 -3.45
C LEU A 183 11.59 -5.72 -4.30
N SER A 184 10.52 -6.38 -3.85
CA SER A 184 9.85 -7.42 -4.66
C SER A 184 9.29 -6.87 -5.98
N ALA A 185 8.74 -5.65 -5.97
CA ALA A 185 8.23 -5.01 -7.18
C ALA A 185 9.36 -4.54 -8.10
N LEU A 186 10.46 -4.05 -7.53
CA LEU A 186 11.66 -3.68 -8.28
C LEU A 186 12.31 -4.91 -8.94
N LYS A 187 12.33 -6.06 -8.27
CA LYS A 187 12.85 -7.31 -8.84
C LYS A 187 12.06 -7.74 -10.08
N VAL A 188 10.73 -7.73 -10.01
CA VAL A 188 9.85 -8.05 -11.17
C VAL A 188 10.12 -7.09 -12.33
N TYR A 189 10.33 -5.81 -12.02
CA TYR A 189 10.67 -4.82 -13.02
C TYR A 189 12.00 -5.12 -13.71
N ARG A 190 13.04 -5.39 -12.93
CA ARG A 190 14.38 -5.74 -13.41
C ARG A 190 14.38 -6.96 -14.32
N GLU A 191 13.69 -8.03 -13.91
CA GLU A 191 13.53 -9.25 -14.72
C GLU A 191 12.83 -8.96 -16.05
N ARG A 192 11.83 -8.08 -16.08
CA ARG A 192 11.14 -7.69 -17.31
C ARG A 192 12.04 -6.88 -18.25
N GLU A 193 12.82 -5.94 -17.71
CA GLU A 193 13.67 -5.05 -18.52
C GLU A 193 15.04 -5.67 -18.89
N GLY A 194 15.39 -6.83 -18.32
CA GLY A 194 16.66 -7.51 -18.59
C GLY A 194 17.88 -6.84 -17.93
N ILE A 195 17.72 -6.27 -16.73
CA ILE A 195 18.77 -5.54 -15.97
C ILE A 195 19.00 -6.07 -14.55
#